data_AF-A0A138AE64-F1
#
_entry.id   AF-A0A138AE64-F1
#
_cell.length_a   1.000
_cell.length_b   1.000
_cell.length_c   1.000
_cell.angle_alpha   90.00
_cell.angle_beta   90.00
_cell.angle_gamma   90.00
#
_symmetry.space_group_name_H-M   'P 1'
#
loop_
_entity.id
_entity.type
_entity.pdbx_description
1 polymer ?
#
loop_
_entity_poly.entity_id
_entity_poly.type
_entity_poly.pdbx_seq_one_letter_code
_entity_poly.pdbx_strand_id
1 'polypeptide(L)'
;MDHDELDRRAALYRVVDNAAALHRALDTLAPEAAARIGLTVADLDRISLLTSRALWSSTSDLHQRGEDELAHRVIARAAELEAGSD
;
A
#
# COMPACT_ATOMS: atom_id res chain seq x y z
N MET A 1 -0.77 3.23 21.12
CA MET A 1 -0.10 3.71 19.89
C MET A 1 0.07 5.20 20.02
N ASP A 2 1.29 5.72 19.82
CA ASP A 2 1.51 7.16 19.75
C ASP A 2 1.05 7.72 18.38
N HIS A 3 0.98 9.04 18.25
CA HIS A 3 0.50 9.67 17.01
C HIS A 3 1.43 9.37 15.82
N ASP A 4 2.74 9.31 16.07
CA ASP A 4 3.76 9.06 15.05
C ASP A 4 3.64 7.65 14.44
N GLU A 5 3.33 6.64 15.25
CA GLU A 5 3.11 5.28 14.77
C GLU A 5 1.81 5.16 13.97
N LEU A 6 0.75 5.87 14.37
CA LEU A 6 -0.49 5.95 13.60
C LEU A 6 -0.23 6.55 12.21
N ASP A 7 0.53 7.65 12.14
CA ASP A 7 0.87 8.32 10.88
C ASP A 7 1.78 7.45 9.99
N ARG A 8 2.75 6.74 10.57
CA ARG A 8 3.58 5.78 9.81
C ARG A 8 2.76 4.65 9.21
N ARG A 9 1.85 4.05 10.00
CA ARG A 9 0.97 2.98 9.53
C ARG A 9 0.00 3.48 8.46
N ALA A 10 -0.53 4.69 8.63
CA ALA A 10 -1.40 5.33 7.64
C ALA A 10 -0.66 5.60 6.32
N ALA A 11 0.59 6.08 6.38
CA ALA A 11 1.43 6.24 5.20
C ALA A 11 1.68 4.91 4.47
N LEU A 12 1.92 3.82 5.20
CA LEU A 12 2.04 2.47 4.61
C LEU A 12 0.72 1.99 4.00
N TYR A 13 -0.42 2.27 4.63
CA TYR A 13 -1.73 1.91 4.10
C TYR A 13 -1.99 2.61 2.75
N ARG A 14 -1.58 3.87 2.59
CA ARG A 14 -1.65 4.57 1.30
C ARG A 14 -0.85 3.87 0.20
N VAL A 15 0.29 3.26 0.53
CA VAL A 15 1.05 2.46 -0.45
C VAL A 15 0.22 1.27 -0.93
N VAL A 16 -0.49 0.59 -0.02
CA VAL A 16 -1.36 -0.55 -0.38
C VAL A 16 -2.49 -0.12 -1.30
N ASP A 17 -3.17 0.97 -0.97
CA ASP A 17 -4.30 1.46 -1.74
C ASP A 17 -3.89 1.85 -3.17
N ASN A 18 -2.78 2.57 -3.29
CA ASN A 18 -2.20 2.95 -4.59
C ASN A 18 -1.62 1.75 -5.35
N ALA A 19 -1.05 0.76 -4.64
CA ALA A 19 -0.46 -0.42 -5.27
C ALA A 19 -1.50 -1.25 -6.01
N ALA A 20 -2.74 -1.33 -5.53
CA ALA A 20 -3.81 -2.03 -6.23
C ALA A 20 -4.12 -1.39 -7.59
N ALA A 21 -4.14 -0.05 -7.66
CA ALA A 21 -4.31 0.68 -8.92
C ALA A 21 -3.09 0.52 -9.84
N LEU A 22 -1.88 0.60 -9.29
CA LEU A 22 -0.64 0.40 -10.04
C LEU A 22 -0.56 -1.01 -10.63
N HIS A 23 -0.86 -2.06 -9.86
CA HIS A 23 -0.84 -3.44 -10.34
C HIS A 23 -1.78 -3.62 -11.53
N ARG A 24 -3.01 -3.11 -11.45
CA ARG A 24 -3.95 -3.14 -12.58
C ARG A 24 -3.40 -2.41 -13.81
N ALA A 25 -2.82 -1.22 -13.62
CA ALA A 25 -2.24 -0.45 -14.72
C ALA A 25 -1.09 -1.21 -15.40
N LEU A 26 -0.18 -1.79 -14.62
CA LEU A 26 0.96 -2.55 -15.14
C LEU A 26 0.52 -3.84 -15.85
N ASP A 27 -0.51 -4.52 -15.34
CA ASP A 27 -1.04 -5.76 -15.95
C ASP A 27 -1.69 -5.51 -17.32
N THR A 28 -2.17 -4.28 -17.58
CA THR A 28 -2.71 -3.91 -18.90
C THR A 28 -1.66 -3.56 -19.95
N LEU A 29 -0.37 -3.49 -19.59
CA LEU A 29 0.68 -3.13 -20.55
C LEU A 29 0.95 -4.27 -21.52
N ALA A 30 1.00 -3.94 -22.81
CA ALA A 30 1.54 -4.87 -23.80
C ALA A 30 3.01 -5.20 -23.49
N PRO A 31 3.48 -6.44 -23.73
CA PRO A 31 4.85 -6.85 -23.42
C PRO A 31 5.93 -5.92 -24.00
N GLU A 32 5.72 -5.39 -25.20
CA GLU A 32 6.64 -4.48 -25.87
C GLU A 32 6.73 -3.11 -25.17
N ALA A 33 5.61 -2.62 -24.65
CA ALA A 33 5.55 -1.37 -23.90
C ALA A 33 6.20 -1.52 -22.51
N ALA A 34 5.94 -2.64 -21.83
CA ALA A 34 6.60 -2.99 -20.58
C ALA A 34 8.12 -3.08 -20.76
N ALA A 35 8.58 -3.77 -21.82
CA ALA A 35 10.01 -3.87 -22.14
C ALA A 35 10.65 -2.50 -22.42
N ARG A 36 9.92 -1.58 -23.07
CA ARG A 36 10.42 -0.22 -23.38
C ARG A 36 10.72 0.61 -22.12
N ILE A 37 9.99 0.39 -21.03
CA ILE A 37 10.25 1.04 -19.74
C ILE A 37 11.14 0.20 -18.81
N GLY A 38 11.62 -0.95 -19.29
CA GLY A 38 12.45 -1.87 -18.51
C GLY A 38 11.69 -2.60 -17.40
N LEU A 39 10.35 -2.69 -17.48
CA LEU A 39 9.55 -3.42 -16.51
C LEU A 39 9.74 -4.92 -16.72
N THR A 40 10.27 -5.59 -15.70
CA THR A 40 10.50 -7.05 -15.69
C THR A 40 9.54 -7.76 -14.75
N VAL A 41 9.44 -9.09 -14.89
CA VAL A 41 8.72 -9.93 -13.93
C VAL A 41 9.27 -9.77 -12.51
N ALA A 42 10.60 -9.63 -12.36
CA ALA A 42 11.23 -9.42 -11.07
C ALA A 42 10.82 -8.10 -10.41
N ASP A 43 10.52 -7.06 -11.19
CA ASP A 43 10.00 -5.80 -10.68
C ASP A 43 8.56 -5.95 -10.17
N LEU A 44 7.72 -6.68 -10.91
CA LEU A 44 6.35 -6.99 -10.49
C LEU A 44 6.33 -7.81 -9.19
N ASP A 45 7.22 -8.81 -9.06
CA ASP A 45 7.40 -9.60 -7.85
C ASP A 45 7.85 -8.71 -6.67
N ARG A 46 8.77 -7.78 -6.93
CA ARG A 46 9.26 -6.83 -5.93
C ARG A 46 8.15 -5.89 -5.45
N ILE A 47 7.35 -5.34 -6.36
CA ILE A 47 6.21 -4.48 -6.02
C ILE A 47 5.21 -5.29 -5.18
N SER A 48 4.87 -6.50 -5.61
CA SER A 48 3.94 -7.37 -4.88
C SER A 48 4.41 -7.65 -3.44
N LEU A 49 5.71 -7.94 -3.27
CA LEU A 49 6.31 -8.19 -1.96
C LEU A 49 6.29 -6.93 -1.07
N LEU A 50 6.63 -5.76 -1.62
CA LEU A 50 6.60 -4.51 -0.88
C LEU A 50 5.17 -4.15 -0.46
N THR A 51 4.20 -4.31 -1.34
CA THR A 51 2.77 -4.10 -1.05
C THR A 51 2.28 -5.03 0.05
N SER A 52 2.62 -6.32 -0.02
CA SER A 52 2.26 -7.28 1.02
C SER A 52 2.85 -6.92 2.38
N ARG A 53 4.11 -6.47 2.42
CA ARG A 53 4.76 -6.01 3.66
C ARG A 53 4.13 -4.73 4.20
N ALA A 54 3.76 -3.79 3.32
CA ALA A 54 3.08 -2.56 3.71
C ALA A 54 1.68 -2.85 4.27
N LEU A 55 0.94 -3.80 3.68
CA LEU A 55 -0.36 -4.25 4.18
C LEU A 55 -0.23 -4.90 5.55
N TRP A 56 0.76 -5.77 5.73
CA TRP A 56 1.03 -6.40 7.02
C TRP A 56 1.32 -5.37 8.11
N SER A 57 2.27 -4.47 7.85
CA SER A 57 2.73 -3.48 8.82
C SER A 57 1.76 -2.32 9.04
N SER A 58 0.76 -2.13 8.18
CA SER A 58 -0.27 -1.10 8.36
C SER A 58 -1.43 -1.62 9.20
N THR A 59 -2.05 -2.73 8.78
CA THR A 59 -3.36 -3.15 9.32
C THR A 59 -3.50 -4.65 9.56
N SER A 60 -2.86 -5.54 8.78
CA SER A 60 -3.13 -6.99 8.94
C SER A 60 -2.62 -7.54 10.26
N ASP A 61 -1.49 -7.05 10.78
CA ASP A 61 -1.01 -7.44 12.11
C ASP A 61 -1.95 -6.99 13.24
N LEU A 62 -2.66 -5.87 13.05
CA LEU A 62 -3.68 -5.37 14.00
C LEU A 62 -4.90 -6.28 13.99
N HIS A 63 -5.42 -6.60 12.80
CA HIS A 63 -6.54 -7.53 12.66
C HIS A 63 -6.22 -8.90 13.25
N GLN A 64 -5.00 -9.41 13.03
CA GLN A 64 -4.57 -10.68 13.62
C GLN A 64 -4.56 -10.65 15.15
N ARG A 65 -4.24 -9.49 15.74
CA ARG A 65 -4.25 -9.28 17.20
C ARG A 65 -5.64 -8.94 17.76
N GLY A 66 -6.67 -8.80 16.91
CA GLY A 66 -8.00 -8.37 17.32
C GLY A 66 -8.12 -6.86 17.61
N GLU A 67 -7.18 -6.05 17.11
CA GLU A 67 -7.14 -4.60 17.30
C GLU A 67 -7.88 -3.85 16.16
N ASP A 68 -9.11 -4.27 15.86
CA ASP A 68 -9.88 -3.78 14.70
C ASP A 68 -10.18 -2.27 14.76
N GLU A 69 -10.46 -1.73 15.94
CA GLU A 69 -10.66 -0.28 16.13
C GLU A 69 -9.40 0.52 15.74
N LEU A 70 -8.23 -0.02 16.05
CA LEU A 70 -6.96 0.63 15.71
C LEU A 70 -6.69 0.54 14.21
N ALA A 71 -7.00 -0.59 13.58
CA ALA A 71 -6.94 -0.73 12.13
C ALA A 71 -7.86 0.28 11.43
N HIS A 72 -9.10 0.46 11.90
CA HIS A 72 -10.01 1.48 11.36
C HIS A 72 -9.45 2.90 11.49
N ARG A 73 -8.79 3.22 12.61
CA ARG A 73 -8.14 4.52 12.78
C ARG A 73 -6.98 4.73 11.81
N VAL A 74 -6.19 3.70 11.52
CA VAL A 74 -5.13 3.76 10.51
C VAL A 74 -5.72 4.09 9.13
N ILE A 75 -6.80 3.41 8.74
CA ILE A 75 -7.48 3.61 7.46
C ILE A 75 -8.06 5.04 7.37
N ALA A 76 -8.77 5.49 8.41
CA ALA A 76 -9.31 6.85 8.45
C ALA A 76 -8.21 7.92 8.34
N ARG A 77 -7.10 7.73 9.07
CA ARG A 77 -5.96 8.64 9.02
C ARG A 77 -5.30 8.66 7.63
N ALA A 78 -5.22 7.52 6.95
CA ALA A 78 -4.69 7.46 5.59
C ALA A 78 -5.51 8.31 4.62
N ALA A 79 -6.84 8.29 4.74
CA ALA A 79 -7.75 9.12 3.95
C ALA A 79 -7.60 10.63 4.26
N GLU A 80 -7.40 11.00 5.52
CA GLU A 80 -7.12 12.40 5.90
C GLU A 80 -5.80 12.91 5.29
N LEU A 81 -4.76 12.08 5.29
CA LEU A 81 -3.45 12.43 4.72
C LEU A 81 -3.52 12.64 3.19
N GLU A 82 -4.43 11.95 2.52
CA GLU A 82 -4.69 12.16 1.10
C GLU A 82 -5.39 13.50 0.84
N ALA A 83 -6.46 13.79 1.60
CA ALA A 83 -7.22 15.04 1.47
C ALA A 83 -6.42 16.31 1.83
N GLY A 84 -5.37 16.19 2.65
CA GLY A 84 -4.48 17.31 3.01
C GLY A 84 -3.28 17.52 2.09
N SER A 85 -3.15 16.74 1.00
CA SER A 85 -2.03 16.83 0.05
C SER A 85 -2.33 17.66 -1.22
N ASP A 86 -3.54 18.23 -1.31
CA ASP A 86 -4.00 19.15 -2.38
C ASP A 86 -3.82 20.63 -2.00
#